data_AF-A0A538SUX7-F1
#
_entry.id   AF-A0A538SUX7-F1
#
_cell.length_a   1.000
_cell.length_b   1.000
_cell.length_c   1.000
_cell.angle_alpha   90.00
_cell.angle_beta   90.00
_cell.angle_gamma   90.00
#
_symmetry.space_group_name_H-M   'P 1'
#
loop_
_entity.id
_entity.type
_entity.pdbx_description
1 polymer ?
#
loop_
_entity_poly.entity_id
_entity_poly.type
_entity_poly.pdbx_seq_one_letter_code
_entity_poly.pdbx_strand_id
1 'polypeptide(L)'
;MRRTKIIATVGPSSDEEVVLARMIRAGMDVARLNFSHGSRASHARAIRRVRAAASHVGRSVGLLLDLQGPKLRVGEFQGGAVFLRQGATPLFTNRRVKGNAELIPAVYSGLMRDVKVGDRVLLDDGKIELRVIRKERRGLRCRVVIGGKLGDHKGMNLPGVRLSASSLTAKDRGDLAFGLRMQIDFVALSFVRSAQDIRKLRRLLHGEKHPPLVIAKIERREAIENLEAILGEADGVMVARGDLGVEYPPERTSPTPSSTERTC
;
A
#
# COMPACT_ATOMS: atom_id res chain seq x y z
N MET A 1 -29.18 -8.71 -14.47
CA MET A 1 -27.92 -7.96 -14.76
C MET A 1 -27.28 -7.57 -13.42
N ARG A 2 -25.99 -7.91 -13.18
CA ARG A 2 -25.32 -7.60 -11.91
C ARG A 2 -25.00 -6.09 -11.82
N ARG A 3 -25.36 -5.45 -10.70
CA ARG A 3 -25.12 -4.00 -10.47
C ARG A 3 -23.73 -3.74 -9.88
N THR A 4 -23.29 -4.54 -8.92
CA THR A 4 -21.95 -4.44 -8.31
C THR A 4 -20.88 -4.95 -9.28
N LYS A 5 -19.77 -4.23 -9.39
CA LYS A 5 -18.62 -4.64 -10.22
C LYS A 5 -17.58 -5.42 -9.42
N ILE A 6 -16.82 -6.29 -10.09
CA ILE A 6 -15.77 -7.11 -9.48
C ILE A 6 -14.39 -6.66 -9.96
N ILE A 7 -13.53 -6.29 -9.01
CA ILE A 7 -12.12 -6.04 -9.23
C ILE A 7 -11.35 -7.28 -8.75
N ALA A 8 -10.51 -7.87 -9.61
CA ALA A 8 -9.66 -9.00 -9.23
C ALA A 8 -8.18 -8.66 -9.45
N THR A 9 -7.32 -9.07 -8.51
CA THR A 9 -5.87 -8.82 -8.62
C THR A 9 -5.23 -9.89 -9.49
N VAL A 10 -4.47 -9.47 -10.50
CA VAL A 10 -3.71 -10.38 -11.36
C VAL A 10 -2.30 -10.55 -10.78
N GLY A 11 -1.92 -11.80 -10.57
CA GLY A 11 -0.61 -12.22 -10.09
C GLY A 11 -0.22 -13.60 -10.60
N PRO A 12 0.90 -14.17 -10.12
CA PRO A 12 1.48 -15.41 -10.66
C PRO A 12 0.51 -16.59 -10.78
N SER A 13 -0.43 -16.73 -9.84
CA SER A 13 -1.44 -17.80 -9.84
C SER A 13 -2.58 -17.61 -10.86
N SER A 14 -2.58 -16.50 -11.59
CA SER A 14 -3.70 -16.04 -12.41
C SER A 14 -3.26 -15.36 -13.70
N ASP A 15 -1.96 -15.35 -14.01
CA ASP A 15 -1.44 -14.57 -15.14
C ASP A 15 -1.57 -15.28 -16.48
N GLU A 16 -2.00 -16.55 -16.51
CA GLU A 16 -2.25 -17.30 -17.73
C GLU A 16 -3.56 -16.89 -18.42
N GLU A 17 -3.54 -16.82 -19.75
CA GLU A 17 -4.67 -16.34 -20.54
C GLU A 17 -5.94 -17.17 -20.34
N VAL A 18 -5.82 -18.50 -20.22
CA VAL A 18 -6.96 -19.41 -19.96
C VAL A 18 -7.59 -19.11 -18.60
N VAL A 19 -6.78 -18.85 -17.58
CA VAL A 19 -7.25 -18.52 -16.23
C VAL A 19 -7.92 -17.15 -16.24
N LEU A 20 -7.33 -16.16 -16.90
CA LEU A 20 -7.92 -14.83 -17.07
C LEU A 20 -9.27 -14.91 -17.79
N ALA A 21 -9.37 -15.67 -18.88
CA ALA A 21 -10.63 -15.86 -19.59
C ALA A 21 -11.71 -16.49 -18.70
N ARG A 22 -11.34 -17.47 -17.85
CA ARG A 22 -12.24 -18.04 -16.83
C ARG A 22 -12.69 -17.00 -15.82
N MET A 23 -11.79 -16.16 -15.31
CA MET A 23 -12.11 -15.07 -14.38
C MET A 23 -13.07 -14.03 -15.02
N ILE A 24 -12.85 -13.69 -16.29
CA ILE A 24 -13.71 -12.75 -17.03
C ILE A 24 -15.11 -13.35 -17.25
N ARG A 25 -15.20 -14.62 -17.64
CA ARG A 25 -16.48 -15.34 -17.76
C ARG A 25 -17.22 -15.41 -16.41
N ALA A 26 -16.49 -15.66 -15.33
CA ALA A 26 -17.02 -15.63 -13.96
C ALA A 26 -17.42 -14.22 -13.49
N GLY A 27 -17.04 -13.18 -14.23
CA GLY A 27 -17.51 -11.82 -14.05
C GLY A 27 -16.50 -10.84 -13.46
N MET A 28 -15.21 -11.01 -13.67
CA MET A 28 -14.23 -9.93 -13.46
C MET A 28 -14.55 -8.75 -14.40
N ASP A 29 -14.66 -7.54 -13.86
CA ASP A 29 -14.87 -6.31 -14.63
C ASP A 29 -13.60 -5.44 -14.69
N VAL A 30 -12.73 -5.52 -13.68
CA VAL A 30 -11.47 -4.77 -13.62
C VAL A 30 -10.34 -5.69 -13.15
N ALA A 31 -9.23 -5.68 -13.88
CA ALA A 31 -7.98 -6.32 -13.50
C ALA A 31 -7.09 -5.34 -12.74
N ARG A 32 -6.84 -5.61 -11.45
CA ARG A 32 -5.91 -4.85 -10.61
C ARG A 32 -4.48 -5.39 -10.76
N LEU A 33 -3.56 -4.50 -11.07
CA LEU A 33 -2.13 -4.75 -11.16
C LEU A 33 -1.46 -4.09 -9.95
N ASN A 34 -0.97 -4.90 -9.01
CA ASN A 34 -0.34 -4.40 -7.79
C ASN A 34 1.15 -4.15 -8.00
N PHE A 35 1.55 -2.88 -8.12
CA PHE A 35 2.94 -2.50 -8.36
C PHE A 35 3.83 -2.57 -7.11
N SER A 36 3.30 -3.02 -5.97
CA SER A 36 4.14 -3.43 -4.84
C SER A 36 4.98 -4.68 -5.13
N HIS A 37 4.59 -5.45 -6.14
CA HIS A 37 5.22 -6.71 -6.55
C HIS A 37 5.39 -6.77 -8.07
N GLY A 38 6.29 -7.65 -8.52
CA GLY A 38 6.56 -7.83 -9.95
C GLY A 38 7.38 -6.69 -10.57
N SER A 39 7.82 -6.93 -11.80
CA SER A 39 8.52 -5.93 -12.61
C SER A 39 7.55 -5.31 -13.62
N ARG A 40 7.92 -4.14 -14.19
CA ARG A 40 7.16 -3.55 -15.30
C ARG A 40 7.03 -4.51 -16.48
N ALA A 41 8.04 -5.36 -16.72
CA ALA A 41 7.99 -6.37 -17.76
C ALA A 41 6.95 -7.47 -17.46
N SER A 42 6.82 -7.93 -16.20
CA SER A 42 5.76 -8.88 -15.85
C SER A 42 4.38 -8.24 -15.95
N HIS A 43 4.22 -6.99 -15.52
CA HIS A 43 2.96 -6.26 -15.66
C HIS A 43 2.57 -6.02 -17.12
N ALA A 44 3.53 -5.71 -18.00
CA ALA A 44 3.27 -5.59 -19.45
C ALA A 44 2.73 -6.91 -20.04
N ARG A 45 3.28 -8.05 -19.64
CA ARG A 45 2.77 -9.37 -20.07
C ARG A 45 1.35 -9.60 -19.56
N ALA A 46 1.09 -9.31 -18.28
CA ALA A 46 -0.23 -9.44 -17.69
C ALA A 46 -1.28 -8.57 -18.41
N ILE A 47 -0.97 -7.31 -18.68
CA ILE A 47 -1.84 -6.38 -19.42
C ILE A 47 -2.22 -6.94 -20.80
N ARG A 48 -1.23 -7.43 -21.56
CA ARG A 48 -1.49 -8.02 -22.89
C ARG A 48 -2.41 -9.23 -22.79
N ARG A 49 -2.17 -10.12 -21.83
CA ARG A 49 -2.99 -11.32 -21.62
C ARG A 49 -4.41 -10.98 -21.15
N VAL A 50 -4.58 -9.98 -20.29
CA VAL A 50 -5.91 -9.50 -19.88
C VAL A 50 -6.68 -8.98 -21.10
N ARG A 51 -6.05 -8.17 -21.95
CA ARG A 51 -6.69 -7.67 -23.18
C ARG A 51 -7.03 -8.78 -24.17
N ALA A 52 -6.12 -9.74 -24.38
CA ALA A 52 -6.36 -10.90 -25.23
C ALA A 52 -7.54 -11.74 -24.72
N ALA A 53 -7.54 -12.08 -23.43
CA ALA A 53 -8.63 -12.82 -22.80
C ALA A 53 -9.96 -12.06 -22.85
N ALA A 54 -9.96 -10.75 -22.63
CA ALA A 54 -11.13 -9.89 -22.73
C ALA A 54 -11.72 -9.88 -24.15
N SER A 55 -10.87 -9.73 -25.17
CA SER A 55 -11.25 -9.81 -26.58
C SER A 55 -11.83 -11.19 -26.93
N HIS A 56 -11.15 -12.27 -26.53
CA HIS A 56 -11.60 -13.64 -26.76
C HIS A 56 -12.95 -13.96 -26.11
N VAL A 57 -13.21 -13.42 -24.91
CA VAL A 57 -14.49 -13.60 -24.21
C VAL A 57 -15.57 -12.64 -24.72
N GLY A 58 -15.21 -11.60 -25.49
CA GLY A 58 -16.14 -10.58 -25.97
C GLY A 58 -16.64 -9.65 -24.87
N ARG A 59 -15.80 -9.35 -23.85
CA ARG A 59 -16.15 -8.47 -22.73
C ARG A 59 -15.09 -7.40 -22.51
N SER A 60 -15.51 -6.18 -22.23
CA SER A 60 -14.60 -5.12 -21.76
C SER A 60 -14.18 -5.37 -20.32
N VAL A 61 -12.88 -5.19 -20.04
CA VAL A 61 -12.28 -5.31 -18.71
C VAL A 61 -11.36 -4.11 -18.49
N GLY A 62 -11.61 -3.35 -17.42
CA GLY A 62 -10.76 -2.22 -17.06
C GLY A 62 -9.42 -2.65 -16.48
N LEU A 63 -8.40 -1.81 -16.60
CA LEU A 63 -7.07 -2.00 -16.04
C LEU A 63 -6.85 -0.99 -14.92
N LEU A 64 -6.68 -1.49 -13.70
CA LEU A 64 -6.36 -0.69 -12.52
C LEU A 64 -4.88 -0.86 -12.15
N LEU A 65 -4.11 0.22 -12.26
CA LEU A 65 -2.75 0.29 -11.73
C LEU A 65 -2.80 0.71 -10.26
N ASP A 66 -2.38 -0.16 -9.35
CA ASP A 66 -2.30 0.15 -7.92
C ASP A 66 -0.86 0.53 -7.55
N LEU A 67 -0.63 1.82 -7.32
CA LEU A 67 0.66 2.38 -6.92
C LEU A 67 1.02 1.94 -5.51
N GLN A 68 2.30 1.68 -5.28
CA GLN A 68 2.78 1.15 -4.01
C GLN A 68 2.70 2.18 -2.88
N GLY A 69 3.01 3.44 -3.18
CA GLY A 69 3.13 4.49 -2.18
C GLY A 69 4.30 4.27 -1.20
N PRO A 70 4.37 5.05 -0.10
CA PRO A 70 5.46 5.02 0.87
C PRO A 70 5.36 3.83 1.84
N LYS A 71 5.33 2.60 1.33
CA LYS A 71 5.27 1.40 2.16
C LYS A 71 6.54 1.28 3.01
N LEU A 72 6.41 1.47 4.33
CA LEU A 72 7.54 1.36 5.24
C LEU A 72 7.92 -0.11 5.43
N ARG A 73 9.21 -0.36 5.49
CA ARG A 73 9.76 -1.72 5.65
C ARG A 73 10.99 -1.69 6.53
N VAL A 74 11.25 -2.82 7.17
CA VAL A 74 12.55 -3.11 7.76
C VAL A 74 13.57 -3.47 6.67
N GLY A 75 14.86 -3.37 7.01
CA GLY A 75 15.95 -3.77 6.14
C GLY A 75 16.17 -5.29 6.15
N GLU A 76 17.42 -5.67 5.90
CA GLU A 76 17.88 -7.06 5.92
C GLU A 76 18.44 -7.44 7.28
N PHE A 77 18.34 -8.70 7.65
CA PHE A 77 18.90 -9.28 8.86
C PHE A 77 20.03 -10.25 8.56
N GLN A 78 20.94 -10.42 9.52
CA GLN A 78 21.89 -11.52 9.50
C GLN A 78 21.12 -12.85 9.47
N GLY A 79 21.38 -13.69 8.47
CA GLY A 79 20.64 -14.95 8.27
C GLY A 79 19.22 -14.79 7.72
N GLY A 80 18.82 -13.60 7.26
CA GLY A 80 17.55 -13.32 6.57
C GLY A 80 16.31 -13.19 7.47
N ALA A 81 16.47 -13.45 8.78
CA ALA A 81 15.43 -13.25 9.78
C ALA A 81 16.01 -13.13 11.19
N VAL A 82 15.21 -12.60 12.10
CA VAL A 82 15.53 -12.50 13.53
C VAL A 82 14.31 -12.85 14.38
N PHE A 83 14.53 -13.29 15.62
CA PHE A 83 13.47 -13.47 16.60
C PHE A 83 13.51 -12.37 17.66
N LEU A 84 12.43 -11.60 17.76
CA LEU A 84 12.28 -10.54 18.76
C LEU A 84 11.56 -11.10 19.99
N ARG A 85 12.26 -11.15 21.12
CA ARG A 85 11.68 -11.63 22.39
C ARG A 85 10.89 -10.51 23.06
N GLN A 86 9.74 -10.86 23.64
CA GLN A 86 8.94 -9.93 24.45
C GLN A 86 9.80 -9.32 25.57
N GLY A 87 9.63 -8.02 25.82
CA GLY A 87 10.41 -7.26 26.80
C GLY A 87 11.78 -6.78 26.31
N ALA A 88 12.34 -7.35 25.24
CA ALA A 88 13.61 -6.91 24.67
C ALA A 88 13.53 -5.46 24.13
N THR A 89 14.69 -4.80 24.01
CA THR A 89 14.75 -3.38 23.62
C THR A 89 15.63 -3.10 22.40
N PRO A 90 15.25 -3.54 21.18
CA PRO A 90 16.02 -3.25 19.98
C PRO A 90 16.07 -1.75 19.64
N LEU A 91 17.12 -1.36 18.92
CA LEU A 91 17.30 -0.04 18.33
C LEU A 91 16.85 -0.07 16.87
N PHE A 92 15.90 0.77 16.49
CA PHE A 92 15.60 1.03 15.08
C PHE A 92 16.58 2.05 14.52
N THR A 93 17.23 1.74 13.41
CA THR A 93 18.19 2.64 12.76
C THR A 93 17.88 2.82 11.27
N ASN A 94 18.15 4.00 10.72
CA ASN A 94 18.06 4.25 9.28
C ASN A 94 19.39 4.00 8.55
N ARG A 95 20.40 3.46 9.24
CA ARG A 95 21.70 3.10 8.64
C ARG A 95 21.54 1.88 7.75
N ARG A 96 22.28 1.86 6.64
CA ARG A 96 22.38 0.69 5.75
C ARG A 96 23.30 -0.35 6.38
N VAL A 97 22.72 -1.22 7.20
CA VAL A 97 23.41 -2.31 7.89
C VAL A 97 22.50 -3.54 7.91
N LYS A 98 23.10 -4.74 7.98
CA LYS A 98 22.35 -5.95 8.30
C LYS A 98 22.02 -5.97 9.79
N GLY A 99 20.74 -6.10 10.08
CA GLY A 99 20.19 -6.11 11.43
C GLY A 99 20.36 -7.43 12.17
N ASN A 100 19.99 -7.40 13.45
CA ASN A 100 19.89 -8.55 14.33
C ASN A 100 18.86 -8.25 15.44
N ALA A 101 18.88 -9.02 16.54
CA ALA A 101 17.86 -8.90 17.60
C ALA A 101 17.95 -7.59 18.40
N GLU A 102 19.09 -6.91 18.32
CA GLU A 102 19.38 -5.66 19.03
C GLU A 102 19.29 -4.43 18.13
N LEU A 103 19.44 -4.61 16.82
CA LEU A 103 19.48 -3.54 15.83
C LEU A 103 18.57 -3.86 14.64
N ILE A 104 17.47 -3.11 14.51
CA ILE A 104 16.50 -3.27 13.43
C ILE A 104 16.73 -2.15 12.39
N PRO A 105 17.24 -2.46 11.19
CA PRO A 105 17.33 -1.47 10.13
C PRO A 105 15.92 -1.13 9.63
N ALA A 106 15.66 0.15 9.42
CA ALA A 106 14.43 0.68 8.84
C ALA A 106 14.77 1.46 7.57
N VAL A 107 14.06 1.17 6.49
CA VAL A 107 14.30 1.82 5.19
C VAL A 107 13.87 3.29 5.22
N TYR A 108 12.93 3.65 6.10
CA TYR A 108 12.41 5.00 6.18
C TYR A 108 13.36 5.98 6.87
N SER A 109 13.96 6.88 6.09
CA SER A 109 14.91 7.87 6.60
C SER A 109 14.29 8.90 7.54
N GLY A 110 12.97 9.15 7.41
CA GLY A 110 12.23 10.11 8.25
C GLY A 110 11.83 9.59 9.63
N LEU A 111 12.19 8.35 9.98
CA LEU A 111 11.72 7.67 11.19
C LEU A 111 11.97 8.48 12.48
N MET A 112 13.19 9.00 12.65
CA MET A 112 13.58 9.77 13.83
C MET A 112 12.82 11.10 13.98
N ARG A 113 12.43 11.70 12.85
CA ARG A 113 11.73 12.99 12.80
C ARG A 113 10.26 12.80 13.15
N ASP A 114 9.61 11.82 12.53
CA ASP A 114 8.16 11.71 12.54
C ASP A 114 7.62 10.97 13.79
N VAL A 115 8.36 9.97 14.28
CA VAL A 115 7.93 9.14 15.42
C VAL A 115 8.27 9.79 16.75
N LYS A 116 7.44 9.64 17.77
CA LYS A 116 7.60 10.16 19.14
C LYS A 116 7.73 9.02 20.16
N VAL A 117 8.21 9.35 21.36
CA VAL A 117 8.18 8.41 22.49
C VAL A 117 6.72 8.10 22.83
N GLY A 118 6.43 6.82 23.06
CA GLY A 118 5.09 6.31 23.30
C GLY A 118 4.39 5.76 22.06
N ASP A 119 4.85 6.08 20.86
CA ASP A 119 4.27 5.60 19.60
C ASP A 119 4.44 4.08 19.45
N ARG A 120 3.47 3.47 18.77
CA ARG A 120 3.47 2.05 18.43
C ARG A 120 4.22 1.82 17.12
N VAL A 121 4.98 0.74 17.07
CA VAL A 121 5.63 0.22 15.87
C VAL A 121 5.11 -1.19 15.65
N LEU A 122 4.39 -1.39 14.57
CA LEU A 122 3.83 -2.68 14.19
C LEU A 122 4.65 -3.26 13.04
N LEU A 123 5.03 -4.53 13.14
CA LEU A 123 5.79 -5.22 12.11
C LEU A 123 5.05 -6.48 11.64
N ASP A 124 5.32 -6.87 10.40
CA ASP A 124 4.72 -8.04 9.74
C ASP A 124 3.20 -8.04 9.86
N ASP A 125 2.58 -6.97 9.38
CA ASP A 125 1.12 -6.76 9.36
C ASP A 125 0.48 -6.81 10.76
N GLY A 126 1.22 -6.34 11.78
CA GLY A 126 0.73 -6.22 13.16
C GLY A 126 0.98 -7.46 14.04
N LYS A 127 1.62 -8.51 13.51
CA LYS A 127 1.95 -9.72 14.30
C LYS A 127 2.97 -9.46 15.41
N ILE A 128 3.84 -8.47 15.20
CA ILE A 128 4.84 -8.05 16.19
C ILE A 128 4.55 -6.60 16.54
N GLU A 129 4.53 -6.30 17.83
CA GLU A 129 4.29 -4.95 18.35
C GLU A 129 5.44 -4.50 19.22
N LEU A 130 5.90 -3.28 18.99
CA LEU A 130 6.85 -2.59 19.83
C LEU A 130 6.34 -1.19 20.19
N ARG A 131 6.89 -0.63 21.27
CA ARG A 131 6.62 0.73 21.71
C ARG A 131 7.90 1.54 21.82
N VAL A 132 7.91 2.74 21.25
CA VAL A 132 9.07 3.63 21.35
C VAL A 132 9.21 4.10 22.79
N ILE A 133 10.34 3.79 23.42
CA ILE A 133 10.63 4.19 24.80
C ILE A 133 11.60 5.35 24.89
N ARG A 134 12.46 5.54 23.88
CA ARG A 134 13.46 6.62 23.86
C ARG A 134 13.92 6.94 22.44
N LYS A 135 14.18 8.23 22.17
CA LYS A 135 14.97 8.66 21.01
C LYS A 135 16.46 8.70 21.37
N GLU A 136 17.29 8.03 20.59
CA GLU A 136 18.74 8.06 20.72
C GLU A 136 19.37 8.73 19.50
N ARG A 137 20.61 9.19 19.61
CA ARG A 137 21.34 9.84 18.50
C ARG A 137 21.38 8.98 17.22
N ARG A 138 21.35 7.66 17.37
CA ARG A 138 21.52 6.69 16.27
C ARG A 138 20.24 5.95 15.88
N GLY A 139 19.12 6.23 16.54
CA GLY A 139 17.90 5.46 16.33
C GLY A 139 16.81 5.63 17.38
N LEU A 140 15.74 4.86 17.23
CA LEU A 140 14.64 4.77 18.20
C LEU A 140 14.79 3.50 19.02
N ARG A 141 14.92 3.65 20.33
CA ARG A 141 14.86 2.51 21.24
C ARG A 141 13.42 2.12 21.42
N CYS A 142 13.09 0.88 21.11
CA CYS A 142 11.74 0.35 21.19
C CYS A 142 11.72 -0.84 22.14
N ARG A 143 10.68 -0.98 22.97
CA ARG A 143 10.44 -2.18 23.77
C ARG A 143 9.49 -3.11 23.02
N VAL A 144 9.83 -4.38 22.90
CA VAL A 144 8.96 -5.40 22.31
C VAL A 144 7.80 -5.67 23.28
N VAL A 145 6.58 -5.39 22.83
CA VAL A 145 5.33 -5.68 23.54
C VAL A 145 4.83 -7.07 23.17
N ILE A 146 4.82 -7.39 21.88
CA ILE A 146 4.49 -8.70 21.33
C ILE A 146 5.65 -9.15 20.46
N GLY A 147 6.27 -10.27 20.81
CA GLY A 147 7.44 -10.83 20.12
C GLY A 147 7.09 -11.70 18.91
N GLY A 148 8.11 -12.13 18.16
CA GLY A 148 7.92 -13.01 17.02
C GLY A 148 9.12 -13.05 16.05
N LYS A 149 8.99 -13.88 15.00
CA LYS A 149 9.97 -13.97 13.92
C LYS A 149 9.75 -12.85 12.91
N LEU A 150 10.78 -12.03 12.70
CA LEU A 150 10.81 -10.94 11.74
C LEU A 150 11.79 -11.27 10.60
N GLY A 151 11.29 -11.38 9.38
CA GLY A 151 12.12 -11.60 8.19
C GLY A 151 12.56 -10.31 7.51
N ASP A 152 13.39 -10.45 6.48
CA ASP A 152 13.81 -9.35 5.62
C ASP A 152 12.63 -8.62 4.96
N HIS A 153 12.78 -7.30 4.82
CA HIS A 153 11.85 -6.44 4.08
C HIS A 153 10.39 -6.50 4.52
N LYS A 154 10.11 -7.03 5.72
CA LYS A 154 8.76 -7.07 6.29
C LYS A 154 8.19 -5.67 6.46
N GLY A 155 6.86 -5.58 6.33
CA GLY A 155 6.14 -4.32 6.49
C GLY A 155 6.32 -3.75 7.88
N MET A 156 6.42 -2.43 7.96
CA MET A 156 6.38 -1.67 9.19
C MET A 156 5.21 -0.68 9.10
N ASN A 157 4.40 -0.60 10.15
CA ASN A 157 3.32 0.35 10.27
C ASN A 157 3.53 1.19 11.53
N LEU A 158 3.16 2.47 11.44
CA LEU A 158 3.28 3.45 12.52
C LEU A 158 1.89 4.08 12.73
N PRO A 159 0.98 3.38 13.43
CA PRO A 159 -0.39 3.83 13.60
C PRO A 159 -0.47 5.20 14.26
N GLY A 160 -1.27 6.10 13.68
CA GLY A 160 -1.45 7.47 14.19
C GLY A 160 -0.24 8.40 14.02
N VAL A 161 0.88 7.92 13.47
CA VAL A 161 2.05 8.76 13.17
C VAL A 161 1.85 9.43 11.81
N ARG A 162 1.88 10.76 11.81
CA ARG A 162 1.88 11.58 10.59
C ARG A 162 3.25 11.50 9.92
N LEU A 163 3.35 10.62 8.92
CA LEU A 163 4.57 10.48 8.14
C LEU A 163 4.78 11.72 7.27
N SER A 164 6.02 12.18 7.16
CA SER A 164 6.39 13.25 6.21
C SER A 164 6.64 12.72 4.79
N ALA A 165 6.67 11.40 4.60
CA ALA A 165 6.85 10.79 3.29
C ALA A 165 5.79 11.28 2.28
N SER A 166 6.19 11.49 1.03
CA SER A 166 5.25 11.74 -0.06
C SER A 166 4.42 10.47 -0.32
N SER A 167 3.12 10.63 -0.56
CA SER A 167 2.25 9.54 -1.03
C SER A 167 2.67 9.00 -2.40
N LEU A 168 3.33 9.84 -3.21
CA LEU A 168 3.94 9.48 -4.49
C LEU A 168 5.46 9.39 -4.34
N THR A 169 6.00 8.19 -4.46
CA THR A 169 7.45 7.93 -4.46
C THR A 169 8.06 8.11 -5.86
N ALA A 170 9.40 8.11 -5.95
CA ALA A 170 10.08 8.11 -7.25
C ALA A 170 9.76 6.85 -8.08
N LYS A 171 9.62 5.70 -7.41
CA LYS A 171 9.17 4.46 -8.04
C LYS A 171 7.77 4.61 -8.61
N ASP A 172 6.82 5.14 -7.81
CA ASP A 172 5.43 5.35 -8.24
C ASP A 172 5.34 6.25 -9.47
N ARG A 173 6.15 7.30 -9.57
CA ARG A 173 6.19 8.17 -10.76
C ARG A 173 6.60 7.40 -12.02
N GLY A 174 7.63 6.56 -11.91
CA GLY A 174 8.06 5.73 -13.03
C GLY A 174 7.04 4.64 -13.39
N ASP A 175 6.33 4.11 -12.39
CA ASP A 175 5.27 3.11 -12.58
C ASP A 175 4.03 3.72 -13.22
N LEU A 176 3.66 4.95 -12.82
CA LEU A 176 2.62 5.74 -13.46
C LEU A 176 2.95 6.00 -14.93
N ALA A 177 4.15 6.49 -15.23
CA ALA A 177 4.59 6.73 -16.61
C ALA A 177 4.60 5.44 -17.46
N PHE A 178 4.87 4.29 -16.83
CA PHE A 178 4.68 3.00 -17.48
C PHE A 178 3.20 2.69 -17.73
N GLY A 179 2.33 2.85 -16.74
CA GLY A 179 0.90 2.63 -16.86
C GLY A 179 0.23 3.48 -17.95
N LEU A 180 0.58 4.77 -18.02
CA LEU A 180 0.06 5.68 -19.04
C LEU A 180 0.39 5.21 -20.46
N ARG A 181 1.64 4.78 -20.72
CA ARG A 181 2.02 4.17 -22.00
C ARG A 181 1.27 2.88 -22.31
N MET A 182 0.85 2.15 -21.27
CA MET A 182 0.04 0.95 -21.42
C MET A 182 -1.45 1.25 -21.53
N GLN A 183 -1.89 2.51 -21.47
CA GLN A 183 -3.30 2.93 -21.51
C GLN A 183 -4.14 2.22 -20.44
N ILE A 184 -3.77 2.42 -19.18
CA ILE A 184 -4.57 2.00 -18.03
C ILE A 184 -5.84 2.86 -17.90
N ASP A 185 -6.91 2.29 -17.34
CA ASP A 185 -8.20 2.96 -17.17
C ASP A 185 -8.31 3.62 -15.79
N PHE A 186 -7.64 3.07 -14.79
CA PHE A 186 -7.65 3.56 -13.42
C PHE A 186 -6.24 3.57 -12.83
N VAL A 187 -5.97 4.53 -11.96
CA VAL A 187 -4.79 4.56 -11.09
C VAL A 187 -5.24 4.71 -9.63
N ALA A 188 -4.84 3.77 -8.78
CA ALA A 188 -5.05 3.89 -7.34
C ALA A 188 -3.80 4.41 -6.64
N LEU A 189 -3.97 5.43 -5.80
CA LEU A 189 -2.92 5.98 -4.95
C LEU A 189 -3.02 5.37 -3.55
N SER A 190 -1.97 4.69 -3.10
CA SER A 190 -1.86 4.14 -1.74
C SER A 190 -1.48 5.22 -0.71
N PHE A 191 -1.85 4.97 0.54
CA PHE A 191 -1.54 5.78 1.72
C PHE A 191 -1.91 7.26 1.56
N VAL A 192 -3.06 7.53 0.92
CA VAL A 192 -3.62 8.88 0.81
C VAL A 192 -3.89 9.40 2.23
N ARG A 193 -3.58 10.68 2.47
CA ARG A 193 -3.89 11.35 3.75
C ARG A 193 -4.69 12.63 3.56
N SER A 194 -4.63 13.23 2.38
CA SER A 194 -5.22 14.54 2.11
C SER A 194 -5.59 14.73 0.64
N ALA A 195 -6.50 15.66 0.38
CA ALA A 195 -6.84 16.15 -0.96
C ALA A 195 -5.59 16.55 -1.79
N GLN A 196 -4.57 17.11 -1.14
CA GLN A 196 -3.34 17.53 -1.79
C GLN A 196 -2.55 16.34 -2.37
N ASP A 197 -2.65 15.15 -1.79
CA ASP A 197 -2.03 13.95 -2.34
C ASP A 197 -2.64 13.57 -3.69
N ILE A 198 -3.98 13.70 -3.81
CA ILE A 198 -4.72 13.46 -5.06
C ILE A 198 -4.39 14.53 -6.11
N ARG A 199 -4.38 15.81 -5.73
CA ARG A 199 -3.98 16.91 -6.63
C ARG A 199 -2.55 16.73 -7.17
N LYS A 200 -1.62 16.23 -6.35
CA LYS A 200 -0.25 15.90 -6.82
C LYS A 200 -0.26 14.84 -7.91
N LEU A 201 -1.08 13.80 -7.77
CA LEU A 201 -1.23 12.77 -8.81
C LEU A 201 -1.88 13.35 -10.07
N ARG A 202 -2.98 14.09 -9.95
CA ARG A 202 -3.65 14.72 -11.10
C ARG A 202 -2.73 15.66 -11.89
N ARG A 203 -1.86 16.41 -11.22
CA ARG A 203 -0.85 17.23 -11.92
C ARG A 203 0.09 16.41 -12.82
N LEU A 204 0.35 15.14 -12.48
CA LEU A 204 1.16 14.24 -13.32
C LEU A 204 0.38 13.65 -14.48
N LEU A 205 -0.95 13.71 -14.43
CA LEU A 205 -1.85 13.29 -15.51
C LEU A 205 -2.21 14.45 -16.44
N HIS A 206 -1.78 15.67 -16.12
CA HIS A 206 -2.11 16.86 -16.90
C HIS A 206 -1.46 16.77 -18.29
N GLY A 207 -2.27 16.99 -19.33
CA GLY A 207 -1.84 16.85 -20.73
C GLY A 207 -2.02 15.46 -21.33
N GLU A 208 -2.41 14.45 -20.55
CA GLU A 208 -2.81 13.16 -21.08
C GLU A 208 -4.14 13.28 -21.84
N LYS A 209 -4.20 12.76 -23.07
CA LYS A 209 -5.42 12.81 -23.91
C LYS A 209 -6.58 12.02 -23.28
N HIS A 210 -6.25 10.90 -22.64
CA HIS A 210 -7.19 10.01 -21.98
C HIS A 210 -6.63 9.65 -20.60
N PRO A 211 -6.75 10.58 -19.61
CA PRO A 211 -6.21 10.34 -18.28
C PRO A 211 -7.00 9.22 -17.59
N PRO A 212 -6.34 8.30 -16.85
CA PRO A 212 -7.04 7.32 -16.05
C PRO A 212 -7.80 7.98 -14.90
N LEU A 213 -8.87 7.32 -14.44
CA LEU A 213 -9.59 7.73 -13.24
C LEU A 213 -8.72 7.50 -11.99
N VAL A 214 -8.72 8.48 -11.09
CA VAL A 214 -7.91 8.49 -9.86
C VAL A 214 -8.71 7.92 -8.70
N ILE A 215 -8.25 6.78 -8.17
CA ILE A 215 -8.83 6.11 -7.02
C ILE A 215 -8.00 6.41 -5.77
N ALA A 216 -8.60 7.01 -4.75
CA ALA A 216 -7.94 7.24 -3.47
C ALA A 216 -8.07 6.00 -2.57
N LYS A 217 -6.95 5.41 -2.13
CA LYS A 217 -7.00 4.29 -1.18
C LYS A 217 -7.04 4.82 0.25
N ILE A 218 -8.14 4.51 0.93
CA ILE A 218 -8.37 4.88 2.32
C ILE A 218 -7.73 3.78 3.19
N GLU A 219 -6.52 4.06 3.65
CA GLU A 219 -5.62 3.14 4.38
C GLU A 219 -5.15 3.72 5.71
N ARG A 220 -5.40 5.00 5.94
CA ARG A 220 -4.82 5.79 7.00
C ARG A 220 -5.91 6.52 7.77
N ARG A 221 -5.70 6.73 9.07
CA ARG A 221 -6.63 7.48 9.90
C ARG A 221 -6.86 8.89 9.34
N GLU A 222 -5.80 9.57 8.91
CA GLU A 222 -5.89 10.90 8.33
C GLU A 222 -6.75 10.93 7.06
N ALA A 223 -6.81 9.83 6.30
CA ALA A 223 -7.66 9.74 5.12
C ALA A 223 -9.15 9.76 5.47
N ILE A 224 -9.52 9.11 6.57
CA ILE A 224 -10.90 9.11 7.09
C ILE A 224 -11.26 10.49 7.64
N GLU A 225 -10.34 11.10 8.39
CA GLU A 225 -10.52 12.45 8.95
C GLU A 225 -10.69 13.52 7.85
N ASN A 226 -10.08 13.31 6.67
CA ASN A 226 -10.14 14.23 5.53
C ASN A 226 -10.98 13.69 4.35
N LEU A 227 -11.90 12.75 4.60
CA LEU A 227 -12.55 11.99 3.54
C LEU A 227 -13.30 12.88 2.54
N GLU A 228 -14.09 13.85 3.01
CA GLU A 228 -14.85 14.76 2.15
C GLU A 228 -13.95 15.54 1.20
N ALA A 229 -12.85 16.10 1.71
CA ALA A 229 -11.89 16.83 0.90
C ALA A 229 -11.17 15.92 -0.11
N ILE A 230 -10.93 14.65 0.24
CA ILE A 230 -10.35 13.66 -0.68
C ILE A 230 -11.36 13.30 -1.78
N LEU A 231 -12.63 13.10 -1.44
CA LEU A 231 -13.70 12.79 -2.38
C LEU A 231 -13.93 13.93 -3.38
N GLY A 232 -13.83 15.19 -2.94
CA GLY A 232 -13.91 16.34 -3.83
C GLY A 232 -12.80 16.39 -4.90
N GLU A 233 -11.73 15.60 -4.75
CA GLU A 233 -10.62 15.55 -5.69
C GLU A 233 -10.45 14.21 -6.40
N ALA A 234 -10.97 13.10 -5.87
CA ALA A 234 -10.80 11.76 -6.42
C ALA A 234 -11.99 11.34 -7.29
N ASP A 235 -11.75 10.48 -8.28
CA ASP A 235 -12.83 9.91 -9.12
C ASP A 235 -13.51 8.70 -8.47
N GLY A 236 -12.91 8.18 -7.39
CA GLY A 236 -13.46 7.13 -6.55
C GLY A 236 -12.55 6.81 -5.38
N VAL A 237 -13.03 5.94 -4.48
CA VAL A 237 -12.26 5.49 -3.31
C VAL A 237 -12.18 3.97 -3.25
N MET A 238 -11.13 3.49 -2.60
CA MET A 238 -10.97 2.07 -2.25
C MET A 238 -10.71 1.95 -0.76
N VAL A 239 -11.64 1.31 -0.05
CA VAL A 239 -11.51 1.05 1.39
C VAL A 239 -10.62 -0.17 1.60
N ALA A 240 -9.36 0.07 1.95
CA ALA A 240 -8.36 -0.97 2.15
C ALA A 240 -8.38 -1.46 3.60
N ARG A 241 -9.34 -2.35 3.89
CA ARG A 241 -9.62 -2.87 5.24
C ARG A 241 -8.41 -3.49 5.95
N GLY A 242 -7.49 -4.11 5.21
CA GLY A 242 -6.28 -4.72 5.78
C GLY A 242 -5.39 -3.68 6.44
N ASP A 243 -4.95 -2.67 5.69
CA ASP A 243 -4.11 -1.59 6.22
C ASP A 243 -4.87 -0.72 7.24
N LEU A 244 -6.16 -0.43 7.02
CA LEU A 244 -6.98 0.28 8.02
C LEU A 244 -7.10 -0.49 9.33
N GLY A 245 -7.20 -1.83 9.28
CA GLY A 245 -7.26 -2.68 10.47
C GLY A 245 -5.98 -2.66 11.30
N VAL A 246 -4.86 -2.21 10.72
CA VAL A 246 -3.60 -2.00 11.44
C VAL A 246 -3.55 -0.61 12.10
N GLU A 247 -4.25 0.39 11.53
CA GLU A 247 -4.34 1.75 12.09
C GLU A 247 -5.29 1.85 13.29
N TYR A 248 -6.33 1.01 13.34
CA TYR A 248 -7.33 0.99 14.41
C TYR A 248 -7.22 -0.29 15.25
N PRO A 249 -7.44 -0.24 16.58
CA PRO A 249 -7.60 -1.44 17.39
C PRO A 249 -8.69 -2.36 16.82
N PRO A 250 -8.55 -3.70 16.89
CA PRO A 250 -9.54 -4.63 16.35
C PRO A 250 -10.96 -4.35 16.83
N GLU A 251 -11.14 -3.91 18.09
CA GLU A 251 -12.45 -3.61 18.67
C GLU A 251 -13.10 -2.35 18.07
N ARG A 252 -12.31 -1.48 17.44
CA ARG A 252 -12.77 -0.26 16.73
C ARG A 252 -12.67 -0.36 15.21
N THR A 253 -12.37 -1.53 14.65
CA THR A 253 -12.47 -1.74 13.19
C THR A 253 -13.93 -1.79 12.70
N SER A 254 -14.90 -1.79 13.63
CA SER A 254 -16.30 -1.45 13.38
C SER A 254 -16.62 -0.11 14.05
N PRO A 255 -16.26 1.03 13.42
CA PRO A 255 -17.27 1.78 12.66
C PRO A 255 -16.65 2.58 11.50
N THR A 256 -16.77 2.20 10.23
CA THR A 256 -16.29 3.07 9.10
C THR A 256 -16.61 2.65 7.66
N PRO A 257 -16.88 1.37 7.30
CA PRO A 257 -17.34 1.07 5.94
C PRO A 257 -18.64 1.83 5.66
N SER A 258 -19.57 1.81 6.62
CA SER A 258 -20.88 2.46 6.44
C SER A 258 -20.84 3.98 6.40
N SER A 259 -19.79 4.66 6.90
CA SER A 259 -19.68 6.12 6.73
C SER A 259 -19.05 6.43 5.38
N THR A 260 -17.95 5.77 5.03
CA THR A 260 -17.29 5.98 3.73
C THR A 260 -18.21 5.62 2.56
N GLU A 261 -18.88 4.46 2.64
CA GLU A 261 -19.88 4.03 1.65
C GLU A 261 -21.15 4.88 1.65
N ARG A 262 -21.50 5.57 2.76
CA ARG A 262 -22.62 6.54 2.77
C ARG A 262 -22.23 7.90 2.22
N THR A 263 -20.96 8.29 2.37
CA THR A 263 -20.44 9.57 1.86
C THR A 263 -20.14 9.51 0.36
N CYS A 264 -19.82 8.32 -0.18
CA CYS A 264 -19.60 8.09 -1.61
C CYS A 264 -20.92 7.79 -2.34
#